data_AF-A0A6P5N6N3-F1
#
_entry.id   AF-A0A6P5N6N3-F1
#
_cell.length_a   1.000
_cell.length_b   1.000
_cell.length_c   1.000
_cell.angle_alpha   90.00
_cell.angle_beta   90.00
_cell.angle_gamma   90.00
#
_symmetry.space_group_name_H-M   'P 1'
#
loop_
_entity.id
_entity.type
_entity.pdbx_description
1 polymer ?
#
loop_
_entity_poly.entity_id
_entity_poly.type
_entity_poly.pdbx_seq_one_letter_code
_entity_poly.pdbx_strand_id
1 'polypeptide(L)'
;MTVQRLVYTTAAQQQRRPHIGGRRPREGTPQEEAHQEEDQQEEQHDPTNLNMNHLLRAIEDLGMRQMEGQEQILNIQSNWMRQQEQWQKQHMEQQQEQYSQLTQAIHQVTERQERQEKHLQEINQRTVAQMKAFNEFNVLNEGRQLHRDEFNVNTQARLNYMSSNLHHLHYAIPTYDEVQKDFVDQEERKVKQQKETLKKKMEDGGFWKKLIGRSKGNGSSSTQGEQEKEHGQPHE
;
A
#
# COMPACT_ATOMS: atom_id res chain seq x y z
N MET A 1 6.38 -32.04 -19.03
CA MET A 1 5.08 -32.21 -18.36
C MET A 1 5.32 -32.35 -16.87
N THR A 2 4.86 -31.38 -16.06
CA THR A 2 4.40 -31.55 -14.66
C THR A 2 3.90 -30.19 -14.18
N VAL A 3 2.58 -30.03 -14.14
CA VAL A 3 1.92 -28.85 -13.55
C VAL A 3 1.64 -29.19 -12.09
N GLN A 4 2.40 -28.62 -11.16
CA GLN A 4 2.01 -28.62 -9.75
C GLN A 4 1.05 -27.44 -9.53
N ARG A 5 -0.25 -27.72 -9.53
CA ARG A 5 -1.27 -26.76 -9.09
C ARG A 5 -1.29 -26.74 -7.56
N LEU A 6 -0.75 -25.68 -7.00
CA LEU A 6 -0.86 -25.31 -5.60
C LEU A 6 -2.31 -24.85 -5.35
N VAL A 7 -3.14 -25.73 -4.81
CA VAL A 7 -4.53 -25.41 -4.43
C VAL A 7 -4.49 -24.79 -3.04
N TYR A 8 -4.48 -23.46 -2.96
CA TYR A 8 -4.78 -22.77 -1.71
C TYR A 8 -6.30 -22.82 -1.47
N THR A 9 -6.71 -23.76 -0.62
CA THR A 9 -8.03 -23.78 0.00
C THR A 9 -8.05 -22.78 1.16
N THR A 10 -8.64 -21.60 0.94
CA THR A 10 -8.83 -20.60 1.99
C THR A 10 -10.07 -20.93 2.84
N ALA A 11 -9.88 -20.94 4.16
CA ALA A 11 -10.78 -21.40 5.20
C ALA A 11 -11.98 -20.47 5.47
N ALA A 12 -12.91 -20.35 4.51
CA ALA A 12 -14.15 -19.57 4.71
C ALA A 12 -15.46 -20.33 4.40
N GLN A 13 -15.41 -21.66 4.21
CA GLN A 13 -16.61 -22.50 4.06
C GLN A 13 -16.68 -23.56 5.18
N GLN A 14 -16.89 -23.11 6.42
CA GLN A 14 -17.34 -23.99 7.49
C GLN A 14 -18.32 -23.24 8.38
N GLN A 15 -19.56 -23.07 7.92
CA GLN A 15 -20.73 -23.05 8.80
C GLN A 15 -22.00 -23.23 7.98
N ARG A 16 -22.87 -24.10 8.50
CA ARG A 16 -24.21 -24.50 8.00
C ARG A 16 -24.23 -25.67 7.02
N ARG A 17 -23.81 -26.84 7.51
CA ARG A 17 -24.55 -28.08 7.25
C ARG A 17 -25.66 -28.22 8.30
N PRO A 18 -26.93 -28.46 7.94
CA PRO A 18 -27.88 -29.01 8.87
C PRO A 18 -27.56 -30.49 9.06
N HIS A 19 -27.10 -30.86 10.26
CA HIS A 19 -26.97 -32.25 10.66
C HIS A 19 -28.36 -32.82 10.94
N ILE A 20 -28.69 -33.86 10.19
CA ILE A 20 -29.69 -34.87 10.50
C ILE A 20 -29.39 -35.43 11.90
N GLY A 21 -30.31 -35.22 12.84
CA GLY A 21 -30.29 -35.81 14.18
C GLY A 21 -31.63 -36.47 14.46
N GLY A 22 -31.70 -37.79 14.27
CA GLY A 22 -32.85 -38.61 14.64
C GLY A 22 -32.75 -39.15 16.08
N ARG A 23 -33.92 -39.61 16.56
CA ARG A 23 -34.25 -40.38 17.78
C ARG A 23 -34.45 -39.54 19.06
N ARG A 24 -35.54 -39.66 19.82
CA ARG A 24 -36.44 -40.81 20.09
C ARG A 24 -37.86 -40.35 20.55
N PRO A 25 -38.85 -41.26 20.59
CA PRO A 25 -40.27 -40.98 20.76
C PRO A 25 -40.62 -40.78 22.24
N ARG A 26 -41.64 -39.96 22.51
CA ARG A 26 -42.31 -39.93 23.80
C ARG A 26 -43.75 -40.37 23.59
N GLU A 27 -44.01 -41.59 24.03
CA GLU A 27 -45.33 -42.13 24.34
C GLU A 27 -45.97 -41.35 25.50
N GLY A 28 -47.31 -41.37 25.52
CA GLY A 28 -48.17 -40.83 26.58
C GLY A 28 -48.61 -39.40 26.28
N THR A 29 -49.85 -39.11 25.90
CA THR A 29 -51.14 -39.71 26.31
C THR A 29 -52.21 -39.35 25.27
N PRO A 30 -53.13 -40.27 24.91
CA PRO A 30 -54.40 -39.87 24.31
C PRO A 30 -55.17 -39.10 25.37
N GLN A 31 -55.44 -37.82 25.12
CA GLN A 31 -56.45 -37.11 25.89
C GLN A 31 -57.79 -37.64 25.39
N GLU A 32 -58.32 -38.62 26.13
CA GLU A 32 -59.74 -38.96 26.15
C GLU A 32 -60.50 -37.67 26.49
N GLU A 33 -60.94 -36.94 25.46
CA GLU A 33 -62.05 -36.02 25.64
C GLU A 33 -63.32 -36.86 25.73
N ALA A 34 -63.74 -36.98 27.00
CA ALA A 34 -65.03 -37.41 27.50
C ALA A 34 -66.11 -37.60 26.44
N HIS A 35 -66.50 -38.87 26.29
CA HIS A 35 -67.87 -39.21 25.92
C HIS A 35 -68.81 -38.49 26.90
N GLN A 36 -69.49 -37.46 26.42
CA GLN A 36 -70.78 -37.08 26.98
C GLN A 36 -71.80 -38.01 26.33
N GLU A 37 -72.11 -39.10 27.03
CA GLU A 37 -73.41 -39.74 26.91
C GLU A 37 -74.45 -38.74 27.44
N GLU A 38 -74.93 -37.85 26.57
CA GLU A 38 -76.26 -37.26 26.77
C GLU A 38 -77.30 -38.29 26.35
N ASP A 39 -77.60 -39.20 27.27
CA ASP A 39 -78.88 -39.89 27.31
C ASP A 39 -79.97 -38.86 27.63
N GLN A 40 -80.53 -38.23 26.59
CA GLN A 40 -81.86 -37.63 26.68
C GLN A 40 -82.67 -37.89 25.40
N GLN A 41 -83.56 -38.87 25.56
CA GLN A 41 -84.84 -39.03 24.88
C GLN A 41 -84.78 -39.50 23.43
N GLU A 42 -84.78 -40.84 23.28
CA GLU A 42 -85.54 -41.51 22.23
C GLU A 42 -87.00 -41.02 22.30
N GLU A 43 -87.30 -39.97 21.54
CA GLU A 43 -88.66 -39.76 21.06
C GLU A 43 -88.93 -40.94 20.12
N GLN A 44 -89.72 -41.91 20.61
CA GLN A 44 -90.19 -43.06 19.85
C GLN A 44 -90.83 -42.58 18.54
N HIS A 45 -90.04 -42.52 17.48
CA HIS A 45 -90.57 -42.35 16.15
C HIS A 45 -91.05 -43.72 15.69
N ASP A 46 -92.37 -43.86 15.62
CA ASP A 46 -93.04 -45.02 15.03
C ASP A 46 -92.47 -45.26 13.62
N PRO A 47 -91.79 -46.40 13.36
CA PRO A 47 -91.15 -46.69 12.07
C PRO A 47 -92.16 -46.88 10.93
N THR A 48 -93.46 -46.80 11.22
CA THR A 48 -94.56 -47.03 10.28
C THR A 48 -95.20 -45.74 9.75
N ASN A 49 -94.83 -44.56 10.26
CA ASN A 49 -95.31 -43.27 9.76
C ASN A 49 -94.20 -42.49 9.03
N LEU A 50 -93.81 -43.01 7.86
CA LEU A 50 -92.97 -42.29 6.91
C LEU A 50 -93.77 -41.11 6.34
N ASN A 51 -93.69 -39.95 7.00
CA ASN A 51 -94.27 -38.73 6.47
C ASN A 51 -93.48 -38.33 5.20
N MET A 52 -94.11 -38.56 4.03
CA MET A 52 -93.56 -38.29 2.69
C MET A 52 -92.96 -36.89 2.54
N ASN A 53 -93.49 -35.89 3.25
CA ASN A 53 -92.96 -34.53 3.19
C ASN A 53 -91.57 -34.40 3.86
N HIS A 54 -91.30 -35.16 4.91
CA HIS A 54 -89.97 -35.18 5.54
C HIS A 54 -88.96 -35.92 4.68
N LEU A 55 -89.37 -37.01 4.02
CA LEU A 55 -88.50 -37.73 3.09
C LEU A 55 -88.11 -36.85 1.89
N LEU A 56 -89.08 -36.14 1.30
CA LEU A 56 -88.82 -35.22 0.18
C LEU A 56 -87.90 -34.07 0.59
N ARG A 57 -88.12 -33.48 1.78
CA ARG A 57 -87.24 -32.42 2.31
C ARG A 57 -85.83 -32.94 2.61
N ALA A 58 -85.70 -34.15 3.17
CA ALA A 58 -84.39 -34.76 3.42
C ALA A 58 -83.61 -35.04 2.11
N ILE A 59 -84.31 -35.41 1.02
CA ILE A 59 -83.70 -35.58 -0.30
C ILE A 59 -83.25 -34.23 -0.88
N GLU A 60 -84.06 -33.19 -0.75
CA GLU A 60 -83.72 -31.83 -1.19
C GLU A 60 -82.52 -31.27 -0.40
N ASP A 61 -82.53 -31.41 0.93
CA ASP A 61 -81.43 -31.02 1.82
C ASP A 61 -80.13 -31.80 1.52
N LEU A 62 -80.24 -33.10 1.21
CA LEU A 62 -79.10 -33.93 0.80
C LEU A 62 -78.53 -33.49 -0.56
N GLY A 63 -79.40 -33.17 -1.53
CA GLY A 63 -79.00 -32.65 -2.83
C GLY A 63 -78.29 -31.30 -2.72
N MET A 64 -78.78 -30.41 -1.87
CA MET A 64 -78.13 -29.13 -1.56
C MET A 64 -76.77 -29.33 -0.89
N ARG A 65 -76.68 -30.19 0.14
CA ARG A 65 -75.39 -30.52 0.79
C ARG A 65 -74.39 -31.16 -0.17
N GLN A 66 -74.84 -31.99 -1.11
CA GLN A 66 -73.97 -32.58 -2.12
C GLN A 66 -73.42 -31.53 -3.09
N MET A 67 -74.27 -30.60 -3.53
CA MET A 67 -73.87 -29.50 -4.41
C MET A 67 -72.89 -28.57 -3.70
N GLU A 68 -73.19 -28.14 -2.46
CA GLU A 68 -72.29 -27.33 -1.64
C GLU A 68 -70.96 -28.05 -1.38
N GLY A 69 -71.00 -29.36 -1.11
CA GLY A 69 -69.79 -30.18 -0.97
C GLY A 69 -68.94 -30.23 -2.24
N GLN A 70 -69.56 -30.36 -3.42
CA GLN A 70 -68.85 -30.29 -4.70
C GLN A 70 -68.25 -28.91 -4.96
N GLU A 71 -68.99 -27.83 -4.69
CA GLU A 71 -68.48 -26.47 -4.83
C GLU A 71 -67.30 -26.20 -3.90
N GLN A 72 -67.35 -26.68 -2.66
CA GLN A 72 -66.22 -26.58 -1.72
C GLN A 72 -64.98 -27.30 -2.24
N ILE A 73 -65.14 -28.52 -2.79
CA ILE A 73 -64.02 -29.28 -3.38
C ILE A 73 -63.43 -28.53 -4.58
N LEU A 74 -64.27 -28.01 -5.47
CA LEU A 74 -63.82 -27.25 -6.65
C LEU A 74 -63.13 -25.94 -6.25
N ASN A 75 -63.62 -25.26 -5.22
CA ASN A 75 -63.01 -24.05 -4.69
C ASN A 75 -61.63 -24.34 -4.07
N ILE A 76 -61.52 -25.40 -3.26
CA ILE A 76 -60.23 -25.85 -2.69
C ILE A 76 -59.24 -26.19 -3.80
N GLN A 77 -59.67 -26.95 -4.82
CA GLN A 77 -58.81 -27.31 -5.94
C GLN A 77 -58.35 -26.08 -6.75
N SER A 78 -59.25 -25.12 -6.99
CA SER A 78 -58.94 -23.87 -7.68
C SER A 78 -57.98 -23.00 -6.88
N ASN A 79 -58.17 -22.89 -5.56
CA ASN A 79 -57.28 -22.15 -4.68
C ASN A 79 -55.88 -22.79 -4.62
N TRP A 80 -55.81 -24.12 -4.56
CA TRP A 80 -54.55 -24.86 -4.59
C TRP A 80 -53.79 -24.60 -5.90
N MET A 81 -54.46 -24.72 -7.05
CA MET A 81 -53.83 -24.46 -8.36
C MET A 81 -53.31 -23.03 -8.47
N ARG A 82 -54.11 -22.04 -8.03
CA ARG A 82 -53.71 -20.63 -8.04
C ARG A 82 -52.50 -20.37 -7.13
N GLN A 83 -52.48 -20.97 -5.95
CA GLN A 83 -51.36 -20.82 -5.01
C GLN A 83 -50.08 -21.44 -5.56
N GLN A 84 -50.19 -22.61 -6.21
CA GLN A 84 -49.06 -23.27 -6.86
C GLN A 84 -48.51 -22.42 -8.02
N GLU A 85 -49.38 -21.86 -8.86
CA GLU A 85 -48.98 -20.99 -9.97
C GLU A 85 -48.27 -19.73 -9.47
N GLN A 86 -48.83 -19.07 -8.44
CA GLN A 86 -48.22 -17.90 -7.82
C GLN A 86 -46.85 -18.21 -7.21
N TRP A 87 -46.73 -19.33 -6.50
CA TRP A 87 -45.46 -19.77 -5.94
C TRP A 87 -44.41 -20.03 -7.03
N GLN A 88 -44.79 -20.71 -8.10
CA GLN A 88 -43.89 -20.98 -9.23
C GLN A 88 -43.44 -19.69 -9.91
N LYS A 89 -44.37 -18.74 -10.11
CA LYS A 89 -44.07 -17.44 -10.71
C LYS A 89 -43.10 -16.64 -9.84
N GLN A 90 -43.37 -16.50 -8.55
CA GLN A 90 -42.49 -15.79 -7.62
C GLN A 90 -41.10 -16.42 -7.55
N HIS A 91 -41.03 -17.75 -7.55
CA HIS A 91 -39.76 -18.46 -7.55
C HIS A 91 -38.95 -18.20 -8.84
N MET A 92 -39.59 -18.23 -10.01
CA MET A 92 -38.93 -17.89 -11.28
C MET A 92 -38.47 -16.44 -11.34
N GLU A 93 -39.31 -15.50 -10.89
CA GLU A 93 -38.96 -14.07 -10.85
C GLU A 93 -37.76 -13.83 -9.93
N GLN A 94 -37.76 -14.44 -8.74
CA GLN A 94 -36.65 -14.32 -7.80
C GLN A 94 -35.36 -14.92 -8.36
N GLN A 95 -35.42 -16.10 -8.99
CA GLN A 95 -34.25 -16.67 -9.65
C GLN A 95 -33.72 -15.75 -10.76
N GLN A 96 -34.62 -15.25 -11.62
CA GLN A 96 -34.24 -14.36 -12.72
C GLN A 96 -33.58 -13.09 -12.20
N GLU A 97 -34.13 -12.50 -11.14
CA GLU A 97 -33.56 -11.30 -10.53
C GLU A 97 -32.16 -11.58 -9.94
N GLN A 98 -32.00 -12.69 -9.21
CA GLN A 98 -30.70 -13.11 -8.68
C GLN A 98 -29.66 -13.32 -9.79
N TYR A 99 -30.03 -14.00 -10.88
CA TYR A 99 -29.14 -14.20 -12.03
C TYR A 99 -28.79 -12.88 -12.72
N SER A 100 -29.75 -11.95 -12.83
CA SER A 100 -29.53 -10.63 -13.40
C SER A 100 -28.52 -9.83 -12.56
N GLN A 101 -28.74 -9.75 -11.25
CA GLN A 101 -27.85 -9.08 -10.31
C GLN A 101 -26.44 -9.70 -10.32
N LEU A 102 -26.35 -11.02 -10.30
CA LEU A 102 -25.07 -11.73 -10.35
C LEU A 102 -24.33 -11.44 -11.66
N THR A 103 -25.03 -11.50 -12.79
CA THR A 103 -24.44 -11.22 -14.11
C THR A 103 -23.92 -9.78 -14.19
N GLN A 104 -24.67 -8.82 -13.66
CA GLN A 104 -24.27 -7.43 -13.61
C GLN A 104 -23.04 -7.23 -12.71
N ALA A 105 -23.02 -7.86 -11.54
CA ALA A 105 -21.88 -7.80 -10.62
C ALA A 105 -20.61 -8.38 -11.26
N ILE A 106 -20.74 -9.52 -11.95
CA ILE A 106 -19.62 -10.14 -12.68
C ILE A 106 -19.10 -9.18 -13.76
N HIS A 107 -19.98 -8.60 -14.59
CA HIS A 107 -19.57 -7.65 -15.63
C HIS A 107 -18.80 -6.46 -15.04
N GLN A 108 -19.31 -5.86 -13.95
CA GLN A 108 -18.63 -4.73 -13.30
C GLN A 108 -17.24 -5.09 -12.77
N VAL A 109 -17.10 -6.28 -12.18
CA VAL A 109 -15.81 -6.77 -11.69
C VAL A 109 -14.85 -7.01 -12.86
N THR A 110 -15.31 -7.66 -13.93
CA THR A 110 -14.52 -7.91 -15.12
C THR A 110 -14.02 -6.61 -15.76
N GLU A 111 -14.90 -5.62 -15.97
CA GLU A 111 -14.48 -4.34 -16.53
C GLU A 111 -13.48 -3.61 -15.63
N ARG A 112 -13.66 -3.67 -14.30
CA ARG A 112 -12.71 -3.07 -13.35
C ARG A 112 -11.35 -3.76 -13.46
N GLN A 113 -11.34 -5.08 -13.55
CA GLN A 113 -10.14 -5.89 -13.70
C GLN A 113 -9.41 -5.55 -15.00
N GLU A 114 -10.11 -5.46 -16.14
CA GLU A 114 -9.52 -5.07 -17.42
C GLU A 114 -8.91 -3.66 -17.38
N ARG A 115 -9.57 -2.70 -16.71
CA ARG A 115 -9.03 -1.35 -16.52
C ARG A 115 -7.75 -1.37 -15.68
N GLN A 116 -7.74 -2.16 -14.60
CA GLN A 116 -6.55 -2.30 -13.73
C GLN A 116 -5.39 -2.98 -14.47
N GLU A 117 -5.67 -4.01 -15.26
CA GLU A 117 -4.65 -4.71 -16.05
C GLU A 117 -4.03 -3.80 -17.11
N LYS A 118 -4.84 -3.03 -17.84
CA LYS A 118 -4.35 -2.02 -18.79
C LYS A 118 -3.47 -0.97 -18.08
N HIS A 119 -3.92 -0.46 -16.94
CA HIS A 119 -3.14 0.51 -16.18
C HIS A 119 -1.80 -0.05 -15.71
N LEU A 120 -1.77 -1.29 -15.21
CA LEU A 120 -0.54 -1.96 -14.82
C LEU A 120 0.40 -2.17 -16.01
N GLN A 121 -0.14 -2.54 -17.16
CA GLN A 121 0.62 -2.71 -18.39
C GLN A 121 1.24 -1.38 -18.85
N GLU A 122 0.51 -0.27 -18.77
CA GLU A 122 1.03 1.07 -19.07
C GLU A 122 2.15 1.48 -18.12
N ILE A 123 1.98 1.27 -16.81
CA ILE A 123 3.02 1.54 -15.81
C ILE A 123 4.28 0.75 -16.15
N ASN A 124 4.15 -0.55 -16.38
CA ASN A 124 5.28 -1.41 -16.69
C ASN A 124 6.02 -0.96 -17.96
N GLN A 125 5.28 -0.64 -19.04
CA GLN A 125 5.86 -0.10 -20.27
C GLN A 125 6.64 1.21 -20.01
N ARG A 126 6.07 2.14 -19.22
CA ARG A 126 6.74 3.38 -18.87
C ARG A 126 7.99 3.14 -18.03
N THR A 127 7.94 2.25 -17.04
CA THR A 127 9.10 1.90 -16.20
C THR A 127 10.22 1.31 -17.04
N VAL A 128 9.90 0.39 -17.97
CA VAL A 128 10.90 -0.19 -18.89
C VAL A 128 11.49 0.89 -19.80
N ALA A 129 10.67 1.76 -20.38
CA ALA A 129 11.14 2.84 -21.24
C ALA A 129 12.05 3.82 -20.47
N GLN A 130 11.69 4.17 -19.24
CA GLN A 130 12.50 5.03 -18.36
C GLN A 130 13.84 4.38 -18.03
N MET A 131 13.85 3.10 -17.65
CA MET A 131 15.08 2.37 -17.33
C MET A 131 16.01 2.30 -18.56
N LYS A 132 15.44 2.07 -19.74
CA LYS A 132 16.21 2.06 -20.99
C LYS A 132 16.84 3.43 -21.27
N ALA A 133 16.07 4.51 -21.20
CA ALA A 133 16.57 5.86 -21.42
C ALA A 133 17.64 6.26 -20.39
N PHE A 134 17.45 5.89 -19.13
CA PHE A 134 18.43 6.13 -18.06
C PHE A 134 19.74 5.38 -18.32
N ASN A 135 19.65 4.11 -18.72
CA ASN A 135 20.83 3.31 -19.05
C ASN A 135 21.59 3.89 -20.26
N GLU A 136 20.88 4.26 -21.32
CA GLU A 136 21.47 4.91 -22.50
C GLU A 136 22.19 6.22 -22.12
N PHE A 137 21.58 7.03 -21.26
CA PHE A 137 22.19 8.25 -20.75
C PHE A 137 23.47 7.98 -19.96
N ASN A 138 23.47 6.98 -19.09
CA ASN A 138 24.66 6.61 -18.31
C ASN A 138 25.80 6.13 -19.20
N VAL A 139 25.53 5.21 -20.12
CA VAL A 139 26.55 4.69 -21.07
C VAL A 139 27.15 5.83 -21.89
N LEU A 140 26.33 6.77 -22.35
CA LEU A 140 26.81 7.93 -23.10
C LEU A 140 27.64 8.88 -22.24
N ASN A 141 27.26 9.10 -20.98
CA ASN A 141 28.06 9.90 -20.04
C ASN A 141 29.39 9.25 -19.69
N GLU A 142 29.39 7.95 -19.39
CA GLU A 142 30.59 7.17 -19.13
C GLU A 142 31.52 7.23 -20.33
N GLY A 143 31.00 7.01 -21.54
CA GLY A 143 31.79 7.12 -22.78
C GLY A 143 32.44 8.49 -22.96
N ARG A 144 31.71 9.59 -22.67
CA ARG A 144 32.26 10.95 -22.73
C ARG A 144 33.35 11.18 -21.67
N GLN A 145 33.13 10.70 -20.46
CA GLN A 145 34.09 10.84 -19.37
C GLN A 145 35.37 10.05 -19.68
N LEU A 146 35.23 8.80 -20.13
CA LEU A 146 36.35 7.95 -20.53
C LEU A 146 37.17 8.58 -21.66
N HIS A 147 36.52 9.11 -22.69
CA HIS A 147 37.22 9.79 -23.78
C HIS A 147 37.99 11.03 -23.29
N ARG A 148 37.42 11.79 -22.35
CA ARG A 148 38.09 12.94 -21.75
C ARG A 148 39.30 12.50 -20.91
N ASP A 149 39.13 11.45 -20.12
CA ASP A 149 40.18 10.91 -19.26
C ASP A 149 41.31 10.31 -20.09
N GLU A 150 40.99 9.58 -21.16
CA GLU A 150 41.98 9.03 -22.10
C GLU A 150 42.77 10.15 -22.79
N PHE A 151 42.09 11.21 -23.26
CA PHE A 151 42.76 12.38 -23.83
C PHE A 151 43.73 13.03 -22.82
N ASN A 152 43.28 13.22 -21.58
CA ASN A 152 44.09 13.83 -20.51
C ASN A 152 45.30 12.96 -20.16
N VAL A 153 45.10 11.65 -19.98
CA VAL A 153 46.17 10.70 -19.65
C VAL A 153 47.19 10.62 -20.80
N ASN A 154 46.74 10.54 -22.05
CA ASN A 154 47.63 10.51 -23.22
C ASN A 154 48.43 11.81 -23.34
N THR A 155 47.75 12.96 -23.20
CA THR A 155 48.40 14.27 -23.22
C THR A 155 49.43 14.39 -22.11
N GLN A 156 49.09 13.99 -20.88
CA GLN A 156 50.04 14.02 -19.76
C GLN A 156 51.23 13.09 -20.00
N ALA A 157 51.00 11.88 -20.52
CA ALA A 157 52.08 10.95 -20.85
C ALA A 157 53.04 11.52 -21.91
N ARG A 158 52.52 12.18 -22.95
CA ARG A 158 53.32 12.86 -23.98
C ARG A 158 54.11 14.03 -23.40
N LEU A 159 53.47 14.87 -22.58
CA LEU A 159 54.13 15.99 -21.90
C LEU A 159 55.25 15.49 -20.98
N ASN A 160 55.00 14.45 -20.19
CA ASN A 160 56.00 13.84 -19.31
C ASN A 160 57.19 13.29 -20.13
N TYR A 161 56.90 12.60 -21.24
CA TYR A 161 57.94 12.11 -22.15
C TYR A 161 58.79 13.26 -22.70
N MET A 162 58.16 14.32 -23.22
CA MET A 162 58.89 15.47 -23.74
C MET A 162 59.71 16.17 -22.66
N SER A 163 59.13 16.44 -21.50
CA SER A 163 59.83 17.09 -20.37
C SER A 163 61.05 16.28 -19.89
N SER A 164 60.97 14.95 -19.94
CA SER A 164 62.07 14.08 -19.49
C SER A 164 63.17 13.94 -20.54
N ASN A 165 62.85 14.06 -21.83
CA ASN A 165 63.78 13.84 -22.93
C ASN A 165 64.30 15.12 -23.58
N LEU A 166 63.70 16.28 -23.30
CA LEU A 166 64.10 17.56 -23.93
C LEU A 166 65.57 17.90 -23.67
N HIS A 167 66.04 17.74 -22.43
CA HIS A 167 67.44 17.99 -22.06
C HIS A 167 68.42 17.07 -22.80
N HIS A 168 68.03 15.81 -23.05
CA HIS A 168 68.85 14.86 -23.79
C HIS A 168 69.00 15.23 -25.28
N LEU A 169 67.97 15.87 -25.87
CA LEU A 169 68.01 16.34 -27.26
C LEU A 169 68.64 17.73 -27.38
N HIS A 170 68.45 18.58 -26.37
CA HIS A 170 68.96 19.94 -26.31
C HIS A 170 69.53 20.22 -24.91
N TYR A 171 70.82 19.95 -24.73
CA TYR A 171 71.52 20.09 -23.45
C TYR A 171 71.45 21.50 -22.85
N ALA A 172 71.19 22.52 -23.66
CA ALA A 172 71.01 23.90 -23.20
C ALA A 172 69.69 24.13 -22.44
N ILE A 173 68.72 23.22 -22.56
CA ILE A 173 67.45 23.30 -21.84
C ILE A 173 67.62 22.57 -20.51
N PRO A 174 67.50 23.24 -19.35
CA PRO A 174 67.69 22.60 -18.05
C PRO A 174 66.64 21.52 -17.77
N THR A 175 67.00 20.54 -16.96
CA THR A 175 66.08 19.49 -16.50
C THR A 175 65.05 20.06 -15.52
N TYR A 176 63.92 19.36 -15.36
CA TYR A 176 62.90 19.75 -14.40
C TYR A 176 63.45 19.87 -12.97
N ASP A 177 64.27 18.90 -12.55
CA ASP A 177 64.82 18.87 -11.19
C ASP A 177 65.77 20.05 -10.92
N GLU A 178 66.53 20.47 -11.93
CA GLU A 178 67.40 21.65 -11.83
C GLU A 178 66.58 22.94 -11.69
N VAL A 179 65.56 23.12 -12.52
CA VAL A 179 64.67 24.30 -12.45
C VAL A 179 63.92 24.32 -11.11
N GLN A 180 63.41 23.17 -10.68
CA GLN A 180 62.67 23.02 -9.43
C GLN A 180 63.57 23.34 -8.22
N LYS A 181 64.80 22.82 -8.22
CA LYS A 181 65.78 23.10 -7.17
C LYS A 181 66.14 24.59 -7.13
N ASP A 182 66.43 25.20 -8.28
CA ASP A 182 66.77 26.62 -8.34
C ASP A 182 65.63 27.51 -7.83
N PHE A 183 64.39 27.16 -8.15
CA PHE A 183 63.21 27.85 -7.64
C PHE A 183 63.08 27.73 -6.12
N VAL A 184 63.22 26.51 -5.58
CA VAL A 184 63.19 26.26 -4.13
C VAL A 184 64.30 27.03 -3.42
N ASP A 185 65.54 26.96 -3.92
CA ASP A 185 66.69 27.65 -3.34
C ASP A 185 66.50 29.18 -3.36
N GLN A 186 65.91 29.73 -4.43
CA GLN A 186 65.63 31.15 -4.53
C GLN A 186 64.57 31.60 -3.53
N GLU A 187 63.51 30.81 -3.34
CA GLU A 187 62.47 31.10 -2.37
C GLU A 187 62.99 30.98 -0.93
N GLU A 188 63.82 29.98 -0.65
CA GLU A 188 64.48 29.81 0.64
C GLU A 188 65.38 31.02 0.99
N ARG A 189 66.13 31.54 0.01
CA ARG A 189 66.93 32.76 0.17
C ARG A 189 66.07 33.98 0.49
N LYS A 190 64.92 34.16 -0.17
CA LYS A 190 64.00 35.26 0.12
C LYS A 190 63.47 35.16 1.55
N VAL A 191 63.03 33.97 1.98
CA VAL A 191 62.55 33.74 3.34
C VAL A 191 63.65 34.04 4.36
N LYS A 192 64.88 33.59 4.10
CA LYS A 192 66.03 33.85 4.97
C LYS A 192 66.34 35.35 5.06
N GLN A 193 66.31 36.06 3.94
CA GLN A 193 66.54 37.51 3.91
C GLN A 193 65.43 38.29 4.63
N GLN A 194 64.17 37.89 4.47
CA GLN A 194 63.05 38.48 5.20
C GLN A 194 63.20 38.26 6.71
N LYS A 195 63.58 37.05 7.14
CA LYS A 195 63.86 36.73 8.54
C LYS A 195 64.99 37.57 9.13
N GLU A 196 66.11 37.70 8.41
CA GLU A 196 67.25 38.55 8.80
C GLU A 196 66.83 40.03 8.91
N THR A 197 66.08 40.51 7.92
CA THR A 197 65.58 41.90 7.90
C THR A 197 64.66 42.18 9.08
N LEU A 198 63.75 41.24 9.38
CA LEU A 198 62.86 41.33 10.54
C LEU A 198 63.66 41.33 11.86
N LYS A 199 64.61 40.41 12.00
CA LYS A 199 65.48 40.33 13.18
C LYS A 199 66.21 41.66 13.40
N LYS A 200 66.79 42.23 12.36
CA LYS A 200 67.47 43.53 12.42
C LYS A 200 66.51 44.66 12.78
N LYS A 201 65.32 44.73 12.18
CA LYS A 201 64.29 45.72 12.57
C LYS A 201 63.89 45.60 14.04
N MET A 202 63.82 44.38 14.57
CA MET A 202 63.56 44.15 16.00
C MET A 202 64.74 44.60 16.88
N GLU A 203 65.98 44.38 16.45
CA GLU A 203 67.17 44.89 17.13
C GLU A 203 67.24 46.42 17.13
N ASP A 204 67.10 47.05 15.96
CA ASP A 204 67.14 48.51 15.77
C ASP A 204 65.99 49.22 16.50
N GLY A 205 64.79 48.63 16.46
CA GLY A 205 63.62 49.11 17.20
C GLY A 205 63.73 48.90 18.72
N GLY A 206 64.86 48.37 19.20
CA GLY A 206 65.11 48.11 20.61
C GLY A 206 64.19 47.05 21.21
N PHE A 207 63.48 46.28 20.39
CA PHE A 207 62.55 45.24 20.85
C PHE A 207 63.25 44.27 21.79
N TRP A 208 64.43 43.77 21.42
CA TRP A 208 65.23 42.86 22.26
C TRP A 208 65.73 43.51 23.55
N LYS A 209 66.14 44.80 23.50
CA LYS A 209 66.52 45.57 24.70
C LYS A 209 65.32 45.80 25.63
N LYS A 210 64.15 46.06 25.08
CA LYS A 210 62.88 46.24 25.81
C LYS A 210 62.40 44.92 26.42
N LEU A 211 62.66 43.78 25.76
CA LEU A 211 62.35 42.45 26.26
C LEU A 211 63.30 42.05 27.42
N ILE A 212 64.60 42.33 27.31
CA ILE A 212 65.62 42.00 28.32
C ILE A 212 65.59 42.99 29.50
N GLY A 213 65.40 44.29 29.23
CA GLY A 213 65.26 45.32 30.26
C GLY A 213 64.01 45.16 31.12
N ARG A 214 62.96 44.52 30.58
CA ARG A 214 61.74 44.18 31.35
C ARG A 214 61.92 42.97 32.26
N SER A 215 63.01 42.19 32.10
CA SER A 215 63.36 41.05 32.96
C SER A 215 64.40 41.42 34.04
N LYS A 216 65.11 42.54 33.89
CA LYS A 216 66.06 43.07 34.89
C LYS A 216 65.60 44.45 35.40
N GLY A 217 64.63 44.43 36.31
CA GLY A 217 64.20 45.59 37.13
C GLY A 217 63.06 46.41 36.51
N ASN A 218 61.94 46.70 37.18
CA ASN A 218 61.67 46.71 38.61
C ASN A 218 60.15 46.56 38.85
N GLY A 219 59.80 46.06 40.04
CA GLY A 219 58.54 46.41 40.66
C GLY A 219 58.48 47.92 40.98
N SER A 220 57.30 48.48 40.71
CA SER A 220 56.62 49.62 41.37
C SER A 220 57.22 51.03 41.35
N SER A 221 56.51 51.94 40.69
CA SER A 221 55.70 53.00 41.34
C SER A 221 54.72 53.54 40.28
N SER A 222 53.42 53.29 40.38
CA SER A 222 52.42 54.13 41.05
C SER A 222 52.52 55.62 40.70
N THR A 223 51.65 56.04 39.77
CA THR A 223 50.87 57.27 39.93
C THR A 223 49.45 57.00 39.47
N GLN A 224 48.56 57.06 40.46
CA GLN A 224 47.11 57.00 40.39
C GLN A 224 46.56 58.25 39.68
N GLY A 225 45.51 58.04 38.91
CA GLY A 225 44.66 59.08 38.32
C GLY A 225 43.34 58.44 37.93
N GLU A 226 42.46 58.26 38.91
CA GLU A 226 41.04 57.98 38.68
C GLU A 226 40.42 59.14 37.90
N GLN A 227 39.73 58.83 36.80
CA GLN A 227 38.49 59.51 36.45
C GLN A 227 37.67 58.59 35.52
N GLU A 228 36.49 58.21 36.03
CA GLU A 228 35.34 57.73 35.29
C GLU A 228 35.18 58.41 33.92
N LYS A 229 34.90 57.60 32.89
CA LYS A 229 33.75 57.83 32.02
C LYS A 229 33.37 56.58 31.23
N GLU A 230 32.13 56.21 31.48
CA GLU A 230 31.20 55.36 30.75
C GLU A 230 31.16 55.63 29.22
N HIS A 231 30.56 54.67 28.49
CA HIS A 231 30.38 54.52 27.03
C HIS A 231 31.46 53.63 26.39
N GLY A 232 31.19 52.36 26.04
CA GLY A 232 30.05 51.87 25.28
C GLY A 232 30.35 52.04 23.80
N GLN A 233 30.77 50.97 23.11
CA GLN A 233 30.70 50.93 21.64
C GLN A 233 30.37 49.51 21.16
N PRO A 234 29.53 49.40 20.12
CA PRO A 234 28.96 48.16 19.64
C PRO A 234 29.94 47.40 18.74
N HIS A 235 29.69 46.10 18.64
CA HIS A 235 30.11 45.28 17.52
C HIS A 235 29.39 45.74 16.24
N GLU A 236 30.17 46.00 15.18
CA GLU A 236 29.88 45.53 13.83
C GLU A 236 31.11 44.78 13.31
#